data_AF-A0A7S2IU37-F1
#
_entry.id   AF-A0A7S2IU37-F1
#
_cell.length_a   1.000
_cell.length_b   1.000
_cell.length_c   1.000
_cell.angle_alpha   90.00
_cell.angle_beta   90.00
_cell.angle_gamma   90.00
#
_symmetry.space_group_name_H-M   'P 1'
#
loop_
_entity.id
_entity.type
_entity.pdbx_description
1 polymer ?
#
loop_
_entity_poly.entity_id
_entity_poly.type
_entity_poly.pdbx_seq_one_letter_code
_entity_poly.pdbx_strand_id
1 'polypeptide(L)'
;RCFMGDCSTSDGKPIVSLLFSKYGVRFALSYAGVSTFVMLGLFNLIVAIYIENTLNAAKTEGERTKQQRRRESIRIARVTRQLLKKICALHGLLSATEDADPEEIKKA
;
A
#
# COMPACT_ATOMS: atom_id res chain seq x y z
N ARG A 1 -17.95 -28.48 -0.35
CA ARG A 1 -18.87 -28.49 0.82
C ARG A 1 -18.22 -29.10 2.06
N CYS A 2 -17.52 -30.24 1.98
CA CYS A 2 -16.87 -30.87 3.14
C CYS A 2 -15.57 -30.23 3.65
N PHE A 3 -14.92 -29.39 2.84
CA PHE A 3 -13.68 -28.73 3.23
C PHE A 3 -13.97 -27.50 4.11
N MET A 4 -14.77 -26.56 3.60
CA MET A 4 -15.15 -25.32 4.30
C MET A 4 -16.57 -25.36 4.92
N GLY A 5 -17.17 -26.54 5.09
CA GLY A 5 -18.54 -26.64 5.59
C GLY A 5 -18.96 -28.05 5.96
N ASP A 6 -20.22 -28.17 6.35
CA ASP A 6 -20.75 -29.39 6.97
C ASP A 6 -20.81 -30.52 5.94
N CYS A 7 -20.02 -31.56 6.22
CA CYS A 7 -20.00 -32.78 5.45
C CYS A 7 -21.09 -33.72 6.00
N SER A 8 -22.28 -33.61 5.45
CA SER A 8 -23.43 -34.47 5.77
C SER A 8 -23.85 -35.30 4.57
N THR A 9 -24.23 -36.56 4.84
CA THR A 9 -24.84 -37.47 3.86
C THR A 9 -26.20 -36.90 3.42
N SER A 10 -26.78 -37.42 2.32
CA SER A 10 -28.13 -37.05 1.86
C SER A 10 -29.22 -37.15 2.94
N ASP A 11 -29.01 -38.01 3.95
CA ASP A 11 -29.88 -38.16 5.13
C ASP A 11 -29.58 -37.16 6.27
N GLY A 12 -28.73 -36.16 6.05
CA GLY A 12 -28.35 -35.15 7.04
C GLY A 12 -27.36 -35.63 8.11
N LYS A 13 -26.92 -36.89 8.08
CA LYS A 13 -26.00 -37.44 9.08
C LYS A 13 -24.57 -36.95 8.86
N PRO A 14 -23.85 -36.49 9.91
CA PRO A 14 -22.49 -36.03 9.76
C PRO A 14 -21.56 -37.20 9.40
N ILE A 15 -20.73 -37.01 8.37
CA ILE A 15 -19.86 -38.05 7.82
C ILE A 15 -18.92 -38.63 8.88
N VAL A 16 -18.46 -37.81 9.83
CA VAL A 16 -17.59 -38.24 10.92
C VAL A 16 -18.28 -39.28 11.82
N SER A 17 -19.56 -39.10 12.12
CA SER A 17 -20.34 -40.05 12.92
C SER A 17 -20.55 -41.38 12.19
N LEU A 18 -20.82 -41.30 10.88
CA LEU A 18 -20.95 -42.49 10.04
C LEU A 18 -19.63 -43.25 9.91
N LEU A 19 -18.52 -42.53 9.78
CA LEU A 19 -17.18 -43.10 9.69
C LEU A 19 -16.77 -43.80 10.99
N PHE A 20 -17.08 -43.19 12.13
CA PHE A 20 -16.83 -43.78 13.44
C PHE A 20 -17.62 -45.07 13.65
N SER A 21 -18.89 -45.10 13.23
CA SER A 21 -19.76 -46.27 13.36
C SER A 21 -19.37 -47.42 12.42
N LYS A 22 -18.87 -47.13 11.20
CA LYS A 22 -18.53 -48.14 10.19
C LYS A 22 -17.08 -48.64 10.24
N TYR A 23 -16.12 -47.75 10.47
CA TYR A 23 -14.68 -48.05 10.36
C TYR A 23 -13.92 -47.95 11.69
N GLY A 24 -14.61 -47.53 12.76
CA GLY A 24 -14.07 -47.43 14.10
C GLY A 24 -13.19 -46.21 14.34
N VAL A 25 -12.72 -46.09 15.58
CA VAL A 25 -12.08 -44.88 16.12
C VAL A 25 -10.76 -44.53 15.42
N ARG A 26 -9.93 -45.52 15.09
CA ARG A 26 -8.61 -45.31 14.48
C ARG A 26 -8.70 -44.61 13.13
N PHE A 27 -9.67 -45.01 12.31
CA PHE A 27 -9.88 -44.42 10.99
C PHE A 27 -10.54 -43.03 11.08
N ALA A 28 -11.43 -42.82 12.06
CA ALA A 28 -12.02 -41.50 12.30
C ALA A 28 -10.97 -40.47 12.74
N LEU A 29 -10.04 -40.86 13.62
CA LEU A 29 -8.94 -40.01 14.09
C LEU A 29 -7.98 -39.62 12.96
N SER A 30 -7.59 -40.57 12.10
CA SER A 30 -6.70 -40.27 10.97
C SER A 30 -7.38 -39.35 9.96
N TYR A 31 -8.66 -39.57 9.66
CA TYR A 31 -9.46 -38.69 8.81
C TYR A 31 -9.53 -37.26 9.38
N ALA A 32 -9.82 -37.12 10.68
CA ALA A 32 -9.87 -35.82 11.34
C ALA A 32 -8.50 -35.10 11.35
N GLY A 33 -7.41 -35.86 11.54
CA GLY A 33 -6.05 -35.34 11.48
C GLY A 33 -5.68 -34.81 10.10
N VAL A 34 -5.92 -35.59 9.04
CA VAL A 34 -5.68 -35.16 7.66
C VAL A 34 -6.56 -33.96 7.32
N SER A 35 -7.85 -33.98 7.68
CA SER A 35 -8.75 -32.85 7.43
C SER A 35 -8.24 -31.57 8.11
N THR A 36 -7.84 -31.64 9.38
CA THR A 36 -7.28 -30.49 10.11
C THR A 36 -5.99 -30.00 9.47
N PHE A 37 -5.09 -30.91 9.08
CA PHE A 37 -3.84 -30.56 8.41
C PHE A 37 -4.07 -29.81 7.10
N VAL A 38 -4.98 -30.30 6.26
CA VAL A 38 -5.29 -29.65 4.97
C VAL A 38 -5.96 -28.29 5.21
N MET A 39 -6.88 -28.17 6.19
CA MET A 39 -7.48 -26.87 6.53
C MET A 39 -6.42 -25.85 6.95
N LEU A 40 -5.55 -26.20 7.92
CA LEU A 40 -4.47 -25.32 8.36
C LEU A 40 -3.50 -24.99 7.23
N GLY A 41 -3.13 -25.97 6.41
CA GLY A 41 -2.25 -25.78 5.26
C GLY A 41 -2.84 -24.82 4.23
N LEU A 42 -4.11 -25.01 3.85
CA LEU A 42 -4.76 -24.14 2.87
C LEU A 42 -4.97 -22.72 3.43
N PHE A 43 -5.37 -22.58 4.70
CA PHE A 43 -5.49 -21.26 5.33
C PHE A 43 -4.15 -20.53 5.34
N ASN A 44 -3.07 -21.20 5.75
CA ASN A 44 -1.74 -20.60 5.76
C ASN A 44 -1.29 -20.19 4.35
N LEU A 45 -1.57 -21.00 3.34
CA LEU A 45 -1.27 -20.67 1.94
C LEU A 45 -2.05 -19.43 1.47
N ILE A 46 -3.36 -19.37 1.73
CA ILE A 46 -4.21 -18.23 1.37
C ILE A 46 -3.71 -16.95 2.05
N VAL A 47 -3.40 -17.04 3.35
CA VAL A 47 -2.88 -15.90 4.13
C VAL A 47 -1.53 -15.44 3.59
N ALA A 48 -0.62 -16.36 3.25
CA ALA A 48 0.68 -16.01 2.67
C ALA A 48 0.53 -15.22 1.37
N ILE A 49 -0.33 -15.68 0.46
CA ILE A 49 -0.62 -14.98 -0.81
C ILE A 49 -1.23 -13.59 -0.54
N TYR A 50 -2.15 -13.48 0.41
CA TYR A 50 -2.77 -12.20 0.75
C TYR A 50 -1.77 -11.19 1.34
N ILE A 51 -0.88 -11.66 2.22
CA ILE A 51 0.20 -10.85 2.80
C ILE A 51 1.15 -10.41 1.70
N GLU A 52 1.55 -11.30 0.79
CA GLU A 52 2.44 -10.97 -0.32
C GLU A 52 1.84 -9.88 -1.22
N ASN A 53 0.56 -10.01 -1.58
CA ASN A 53 -0.15 -8.99 -2.35
C ASN A 53 -0.20 -7.63 -1.63
N THR A 54 -0.49 -7.65 -0.33
CA THR A 54 -0.54 -6.44 0.51
C THR A 54 0.84 -5.79 0.62
N LEU A 55 1.89 -6.57 0.82
CA LEU A 55 3.26 -6.08 0.90
C LEU A 55 3.76 -5.54 -0.44
N ASN A 56 3.39 -6.16 -1.56
CA ASN A 56 3.73 -5.67 -2.90
C ASN A 56 3.03 -4.33 -3.20
N ALA A 57 1.77 -4.18 -2.80
CA ALA A 57 1.08 -2.90 -2.87
C ALA A 57 1.79 -1.82 -2.01
N ALA A 58 2.12 -2.15 -0.76
CA ALA A 58 2.81 -1.23 0.15
C ALA A 58 4.22 -0.84 -0.35
N LYS A 59 4.98 -1.78 -0.92
CA LYS A 59 6.29 -1.50 -1.54
C LYS A 59 6.14 -0.54 -2.72
N THR A 60 5.16 -0.78 -3.59
CA THR A 60 4.90 0.07 -4.75
C THR A 60 4.55 1.49 -4.33
N GLU A 61 3.74 1.66 -3.28
CA GLU A 61 3.43 2.99 -2.74
C GLU A 61 4.65 3.66 -2.11
N GLY A 62 5.48 2.91 -1.37
CA GLY A 62 6.72 3.43 -0.79
C GLY A 62 7.71 3.91 -1.86
N GLU A 63 7.88 3.16 -2.94
CA GLU A 63 8.75 3.53 -4.06
C GLU A 63 8.20 4.74 -4.83
N ARG A 64 6.89 4.74 -5.14
CA ARG A 64 6.22 5.88 -5.78
C ARG A 64 6.36 7.15 -4.95
N THR A 65 6.16 7.06 -3.63
CA THR A 65 6.30 8.19 -2.70
C THR A 65 7.74 8.73 -2.69
N LYS A 66 8.75 7.86 -2.62
CA LYS A 66 10.16 8.28 -2.68
C LYS A 66 10.49 8.96 -4.01
N GLN A 67 10.02 8.40 -5.12
CA GLN A 67 10.25 8.99 -6.45
C GLN A 67 9.53 10.33 -6.59
N GLN A 68 8.31 10.45 -6.07
CA GLN A 68 7.53 11.69 -6.10
C GLN A 68 8.20 12.79 -5.27
N ARG A 69 8.66 12.48 -4.05
CA ARG A 69 9.45 13.42 -3.21
C ARG A 69 10.70 13.92 -3.93
N ARG A 70 11.41 13.04 -4.64
CA ARG A 70 12.59 13.42 -5.43
C ARG A 70 12.23 14.35 -6.61
N ARG A 71 11.09 14.13 -7.27
CA ARG A 71 10.60 15.00 -8.34
C ARG A 71 10.14 16.35 -7.79
N GLU A 72 9.45 16.36 -6.66
CA GLU A 72 8.98 17.56 -5.98
C GLU A 72 10.16 18.43 -5.51
N SER A 73 11.20 17.85 -4.92
CA SER A 73 12.38 18.64 -4.49
C SER A 73 13.05 19.36 -5.67
N ILE A 74 13.17 18.69 -6.82
CA ILE A 74 13.69 19.31 -8.06
C ILE A 74 12.75 20.42 -8.55
N ARG A 75 11.44 20.17 -8.51
CA ARG A 75 10.42 21.16 -8.93
C ARG A 75 10.47 22.40 -8.05
N ILE A 76 10.51 22.23 -6.74
CA ILE A 76 10.61 23.31 -5.75
C ILE A 76 11.88 24.11 -6.02
N ALA A 77 13.04 23.46 -6.16
CA ALA A 77 14.30 24.16 -6.43
C ALA A 77 14.25 25.01 -7.72
N ARG A 78 13.61 24.53 -8.79
CA ARG A 78 13.43 25.30 -10.04
C ARG A 78 12.51 26.50 -9.85
N VAL A 79 11.37 26.31 -9.19
CA VAL A 79 10.40 27.38 -8.93
C VAL A 79 11.01 28.44 -8.01
N THR A 80 11.71 28.04 -6.95
CA THR A 80 12.42 28.96 -6.05
C THR A 80 13.49 29.76 -6.79
N ARG A 81 14.26 29.14 -7.69
CA ARG A 81 15.23 29.87 -8.53
C ARG A 81 14.55 30.88 -9.46
N GLN A 82 13.42 30.53 -10.06
CA GLN A 82 12.67 31.46 -10.93
C GLN A 82 12.09 32.64 -10.14
N LEU A 83 11.55 32.37 -8.96
CA LEU A 83 11.07 33.40 -8.03
C LEU A 83 12.21 34.33 -7.60
N LEU A 84 13.34 33.78 -7.18
CA LEU A 84 14.52 34.57 -6.80
C LEU A 84 15.00 35.46 -7.95
N LYS A 85 15.05 34.94 -9.19
CA LYS A 85 15.40 35.76 -10.36
C LYS A 85 14.45 36.94 -10.56
N LYS A 86 13.14 36.72 -10.40
CA LYS A 86 12.15 37.79 -10.53
C LYS A 86 12.28 38.81 -9.40
N ILE A 87 12.45 38.36 -8.16
CA ILE A 87 12.61 39.23 -6.99
C ILE A 87 13.89 40.07 -7.12
N CYS A 88 15.02 39.46 -7.48
CA CYS A 88 16.27 40.19 -7.69
C CYS A 88 16.18 41.18 -8.85
N ALA A 89 15.51 40.83 -9.95
CA ALA A 89 15.30 41.76 -11.06
C ALA A 89 14.43 42.96 -10.64
N LEU A 90 13.37 42.71 -9.86
CA LEU A 90 12.51 43.77 -9.33
C LEU A 90 13.25 44.66 -8.32
N HIS A 91 14.02 44.04 -7.43
CA HIS A 91 14.83 44.75 -6.44
C HIS A 91 15.93 45.58 -7.10
N GLY A 92 16.58 45.08 -8.16
CA GLY A 92 17.58 45.84 -8.91
C GLY A 92 16.99 47.09 -9.56
N LEU A 93 15.75 47.01 -10.04
CA LEU A 93 15.01 48.17 -10.55
C LEU A 93 14.62 49.13 -9.43
N LEU A 94 14.19 48.61 -8.27
CA LEU A 94 13.83 49.41 -7.11
C LEU A 94 15.04 50.16 -6.53
N SER A 95 16.19 49.49 -6.42
CA SER A 95 17.44 50.11 -5.98
C SER A 95 17.96 51.12 -7.00
N ALA A 96 17.79 50.87 -8.30
CA ALA A 96 18.12 51.85 -9.34
C ALA A 96 17.22 53.09 -9.30
N THR A 97 15.99 52.98 -8.79
CA THR A 97 15.12 54.14 -8.50
C THR A 97 15.42 54.83 -7.17
N GLU A 98 16.02 54.14 -6.20
CA GLU A 98 16.52 54.76 -4.94
C GLU A 98 17.85 55.50 -5.14
N ASP A 99 18.68 55.10 -6.12
CA ASP A 99 19.91 55.81 -6.51
C ASP A 99 19.66 56.94 -7.54
N ALA A 100 18.41 57.13 -8.00
CA ALA A 100 18.01 58.29 -8.79
C ALA A 100 17.74 59.48 -7.85
N ASP A 101 18.78 60.28 -7.65
CA ASP A 101 18.78 61.55 -6.93
C ASP A 101 17.50 62.39 -7.20
N PRO A 102 16.75 62.84 -6.18
CA PRO A 102 15.49 63.58 -6.34
C PRO A 102 15.57 64.99 -6.99
N GLU A 103 16.66 65.34 -7.70
CA GLU A 103 16.85 66.66 -8.34
C GLU A 103 16.39 66.77 -9.82
N GLU A 104 15.94 65.70 -10.49
CA GLU A 104 15.49 65.81 -11.90
C GLU A 104 13.96 65.91 -12.12
N ILE A 105 13.13 65.97 -11.08
CA ILE A 105 11.66 66.13 -11.25
C ILE A 105 11.20 67.61 -11.28
N LYS A 106 12.12 68.58 -11.11
CA LYS A 106 11.75 70.01 -11.09
C LYS A 106 11.88 70.77 -12.44
N LYS A 107 12.09 70.08 -13.56
CA LYS A 107 12.29 70.72 -14.88
C LYS A 107 11.47 70.17 -16.05
N ALA A 108 10.43 69.37 -15.79
CA ALA A 108 9.41 69.03 -16.79
C ALA A 108 8.12 69.82 -16.52
#